data_AF-A0A379LHG6-F1
#
_entry.id   AF-A0A379LHG6-F1
#
_cell.length_a   1.000
_cell.length_b   1.000
_cell.length_c   1.000
_cell.angle_alpha   90.00
_cell.angle_beta   90.00
_cell.angle_gamma   90.00
#
_symmetry.space_group_name_H-M   'P 1'
#
loop_
_entity.id
_entity.type
_entity.pdbx_description
1 polymer ?
#
loop_
_entity_poly.entity_id
_entity_poly.type
_entity_poly.pdbx_seq_one_letter_code
_entity_poly.pdbx_strand_id
1 'polypeptide(L)'
;MTQPITQNQNQNDNSKNMTSDNAHTEGYLSVADYDYELPDEYIARYPLAERSASRLMYLPAQQGDTTEVQDRQFAELPELLETGDLIVFNDTKVMKARLFGQKDTGGKVEVLVERLTDDIEFTTDEDGKVHDNVALCHVRASKAPKLGQTLLLANGNIECVMIGRHENLFILSFKNPILPDLEQYGELPIPPYFERHADETDNIRYQTVFHDPAKLASVAAPTASLHFDDKVLQQLADKGINTAYVTLHVGAGTFAPVKTDNLLNHTMHSEYANLPQATADLINQTHKNGNKVIAIGTTVTRVLETAYQKTADDQGQVAAWSGDTDIFIYPGFKFGVIDKLLTNFHLPKSTLLMLVSAFAGKRNIEQAYQHAVAEKYRFFSYGDAMLLERSDS
;
A
#
# COMPACT_ATOMS: atom_id res chain seq x y z
N MET A 1 -66.98 33.29 -23.69
CA MET A 1 -66.83 32.21 -22.69
C MET A 1 -65.74 31.28 -23.18
N THR A 2 -64.93 30.86 -22.23
CA THR A 2 -63.54 30.39 -22.30
C THR A 2 -63.39 28.87 -22.52
N GLN A 3 -62.29 28.50 -23.22
CA GLN A 3 -61.40 27.34 -22.96
C GLN A 3 -61.83 25.94 -23.49
N PRO A 4 -60.89 25.00 -23.75
CA PRO A 4 -60.56 24.56 -25.11
C PRO A 4 -60.41 23.01 -25.27
N ILE A 5 -59.89 22.64 -26.45
CA ILE A 5 -59.57 21.31 -26.96
C ILE A 5 -58.41 20.66 -26.20
N THR A 6 -58.56 19.38 -25.82
CA THR A 6 -57.45 18.50 -25.39
C THR A 6 -57.24 17.38 -26.41
N GLN A 7 -56.06 17.34 -27.01
CA GLN A 7 -55.51 16.17 -27.69
C GLN A 7 -54.87 15.25 -26.65
N ASN A 8 -55.04 13.93 -26.79
CA ASN A 8 -54.06 12.97 -26.30
C ASN A 8 -54.07 11.73 -27.20
N GLN A 9 -52.94 11.48 -27.86
CA GLN A 9 -52.67 10.28 -28.64
C GLN A 9 -51.70 9.38 -27.86
N ASN A 10 -51.99 8.08 -27.94
CA ASN A 10 -51.21 6.91 -27.55
C ASN A 10 -49.68 7.07 -27.51
N GLN A 11 -49.05 6.42 -26.51
CA GLN A 11 -47.90 5.56 -26.77
C GLN A 11 -47.62 4.57 -25.61
N ASN A 12 -47.79 3.29 -25.94
CA ASN A 12 -47.10 2.08 -25.52
C ASN A 12 -46.59 1.93 -24.07
N ASP A 13 -47.30 1.04 -23.39
CA ASP A 13 -46.95 0.24 -22.23
C ASP A 13 -45.77 -0.71 -22.57
N ASN A 14 -44.58 -0.46 -22.02
CA ASN A 14 -43.46 -1.41 -22.01
C ASN A 14 -42.35 -1.01 -21.00
N SER A 15 -42.71 -0.79 -19.74
CA SER A 15 -41.75 -0.56 -18.64
C SER A 15 -41.92 -1.59 -17.52
N LYS A 16 -41.74 -2.88 -17.86
CA LYS A 16 -41.50 -3.95 -16.89
C LYS A 16 -40.38 -4.86 -17.41
N ASN A 17 -39.14 -4.43 -17.21
CA ASN A 17 -37.95 -5.30 -17.11
C ASN A 17 -36.70 -4.46 -16.78
N MET A 18 -36.76 -3.71 -15.69
CA MET A 18 -35.57 -3.22 -14.98
C MET A 18 -35.73 -3.65 -13.53
N THR A 19 -35.05 -4.72 -13.11
CA THR A 19 -34.74 -5.04 -11.71
C THR A 19 -34.03 -6.39 -11.61
N SER A 20 -32.71 -6.37 -11.45
CA SER A 20 -31.93 -7.27 -10.56
C SER A 20 -30.44 -6.92 -10.58
N ASP A 21 -29.87 -6.53 -11.72
CA ASP A 21 -28.42 -6.29 -11.80
C ASP A 21 -27.92 -4.95 -11.21
N ASN A 22 -28.71 -3.88 -11.24
CA ASN A 22 -28.28 -2.57 -10.72
C ASN A 22 -28.38 -2.43 -9.19
N ALA A 23 -29.03 -3.36 -8.49
CA ALA A 23 -29.17 -3.27 -7.03
C ALA A 23 -27.92 -3.82 -6.29
N HIS A 24 -27.16 -4.70 -6.94
CA HIS A 24 -25.94 -5.29 -6.36
C HIS A 24 -24.71 -4.38 -6.49
N THR A 25 -24.70 -3.44 -7.43
CA THR A 25 -23.59 -2.51 -7.66
C THR A 25 -23.59 -1.30 -6.71
N GLU A 26 -24.74 -0.91 -6.14
CA GLU A 26 -24.80 0.23 -5.22
C GLU A 26 -24.25 -0.09 -3.80
N GLY A 27 -24.28 -1.35 -3.36
CA GLY A 27 -23.92 -1.77 -1.99
C GLY A 27 -22.42 -1.94 -1.71
N TYR A 28 -21.55 -1.55 -2.62
CA TYR A 28 -20.08 -1.63 -2.47
C TYR A 28 -19.39 -0.28 -2.67
N LEU A 29 -20.14 0.78 -2.99
CA LEU A 29 -19.61 2.10 -3.33
C LEU A 29 -19.58 3.04 -2.13
N SER A 30 -20.10 2.64 -0.96
CA SER A 30 -19.98 3.43 0.26
C SER A 30 -18.79 2.96 1.09
N VAL A 31 -18.05 3.92 1.67
CA VAL A 31 -17.03 3.63 2.68
C VAL A 31 -17.63 2.92 3.90
N ALA A 32 -18.89 3.20 4.25
CA ALA A 32 -19.57 2.57 5.38
C ALA A 32 -19.76 1.05 5.20
N ASP A 33 -19.76 0.57 3.94
CA ASP A 33 -19.89 -0.85 3.63
C ASP A 33 -18.64 -1.66 4.04
N TYR A 34 -17.54 -0.98 4.41
CA TYR A 34 -16.27 -1.56 4.83
C TYR A 34 -15.95 -1.23 6.29
N ASP A 35 -16.96 -1.01 7.12
CA ASP A 35 -16.80 -0.78 8.55
C ASP A 35 -16.88 -2.08 9.35
N TYR A 36 -16.12 -2.16 10.44
CA TYR A 36 -16.23 -3.23 11.43
C TYR A 36 -15.68 -2.77 12.77
N GLU A 37 -16.15 -3.38 13.86
CA GLU A 37 -15.66 -3.08 15.20
C GLU A 37 -14.30 -3.73 15.43
N LEU A 38 -13.28 -2.89 15.65
CA LEU A 38 -11.93 -3.33 16.02
C LEU A 38 -11.57 -2.83 17.43
N PRO A 39 -11.48 -3.73 18.42
CA PRO A 39 -10.94 -3.37 19.73
C PRO A 39 -9.51 -2.87 19.66
N ASP A 40 -9.21 -1.75 20.33
CA ASP A 40 -7.87 -1.13 20.34
C ASP A 40 -6.77 -2.07 20.86
N GLU A 41 -7.13 -2.97 21.77
CA GLU A 41 -6.23 -3.99 22.33
C GLU A 41 -5.73 -5.02 21.30
N TYR A 42 -6.39 -5.14 20.15
CA TYR A 42 -5.97 -6.01 19.06
C TYR A 42 -5.01 -5.33 18.07
N ILE A 43 -4.78 -4.02 18.21
CA ILE A 43 -3.83 -3.25 17.41
C ILE A 43 -2.41 -3.57 17.87
N ALA A 44 -1.65 -4.30 17.04
CA ALA A 44 -0.27 -4.61 17.36
C ALA A 44 0.64 -3.39 17.15
N ARG A 45 1.02 -2.76 18.26
CA ARG A 45 1.96 -1.61 18.30
C ARG A 45 3.44 -2.04 18.36
N TYR A 46 3.69 -3.31 18.66
CA TYR A 46 5.03 -3.91 18.74
C TYR A 46 5.09 -5.26 18.01
N PRO A 47 6.23 -5.58 17.36
CA PRO A 47 6.40 -6.85 16.68
C PRO A 47 6.50 -8.01 17.68
N LEU A 48 6.24 -9.22 17.22
CA LEU A 48 6.65 -10.43 17.93
C LEU A 48 8.18 -10.57 17.93
N ALA A 49 8.73 -11.28 18.92
CA ALA A 49 10.16 -11.54 19.02
C ALA A 49 10.69 -12.27 17.77
N GLU A 50 9.98 -13.31 17.34
CA GLU A 50 10.26 -14.04 16.10
C GLU A 50 9.34 -13.53 14.98
N ARG A 51 9.83 -13.46 13.73
CA ARG A 51 9.03 -12.97 12.59
C ARG A 51 7.92 -13.94 12.23
N SER A 52 8.26 -15.22 12.11
CA SER A 52 7.34 -16.28 11.71
C SER A 52 6.43 -16.82 12.80
N ALA A 53 6.47 -16.23 14.01
CA ALA A 53 5.60 -16.61 15.13
C ALA A 53 4.20 -15.94 15.07
N SER A 54 3.94 -15.10 14.07
CA SER A 54 2.60 -14.56 13.83
C SER A 54 1.64 -15.67 13.39
N ARG A 55 0.35 -15.46 13.65
CA ARG A 55 -0.69 -16.32 13.09
C ARG A 55 -0.84 -16.03 11.61
N LEU A 56 -1.35 -17.02 10.88
CA LEU A 56 -1.73 -16.90 9.48
C LEU A 56 -3.18 -17.35 9.34
N MET A 57 -4.05 -16.44 8.90
CA MET A 57 -5.39 -16.81 8.46
C MET A 57 -5.33 -17.18 6.98
N TYR A 58 -5.70 -18.40 6.63
CA TYR A 58 -5.82 -18.83 5.24
C TYR A 58 -7.27 -18.82 4.79
N LEU A 59 -7.55 -18.08 3.71
CA LEU A 59 -8.84 -18.00 3.06
C LEU A 59 -8.72 -18.58 1.64
N PRO A 60 -9.09 -19.85 1.43
CA PRO A 60 -9.04 -20.50 0.12
C PRO A 60 -10.03 -19.87 -0.86
N ALA A 61 -9.88 -20.14 -2.16
CA ALA A 61 -10.84 -19.69 -3.15
C ALA A 61 -12.22 -20.30 -2.87
N GLN A 62 -13.28 -19.54 -3.12
CA GLN A 62 -14.64 -19.96 -2.80
C GLN A 62 -15.00 -21.27 -3.53
N GLN A 63 -15.44 -22.28 -2.76
CA GLN A 63 -15.99 -23.53 -3.28
C GLN A 63 -17.48 -23.62 -2.93
N GLY A 64 -18.36 -23.33 -3.89
CA GLY A 64 -19.81 -23.30 -3.66
C GLY A 64 -20.25 -22.05 -2.89
N ASP A 65 -21.15 -22.19 -1.92
CA ASP A 65 -21.73 -21.05 -1.17
C ASP A 65 -20.93 -20.65 0.09
N THR A 66 -19.86 -21.39 0.42
CA THR A 66 -19.10 -21.20 1.66
C THR A 66 -17.60 -21.25 1.41
N THR A 67 -16.88 -20.32 2.04
CA THR A 67 -15.41 -20.40 2.17
C THR A 67 -15.09 -20.63 3.65
N GLU A 68 -14.38 -21.71 3.96
CA GLU A 68 -13.98 -22.00 5.34
C GLU A 68 -12.66 -21.30 5.67
N VAL A 69 -12.69 -20.45 6.69
CA VAL A 69 -11.51 -19.79 7.24
C VAL A 69 -10.65 -20.84 7.96
N GLN A 70 -9.33 -20.85 7.69
CA GLN A 70 -8.40 -21.75 8.35
C GLN A 70 -7.40 -20.98 9.20
N ASP A 71 -7.34 -21.29 10.49
CA ASP A 71 -6.32 -20.79 11.42
C ASP A 71 -5.02 -21.59 11.28
N ARG A 72 -3.91 -20.90 11.00
CA ARG A 72 -2.55 -21.46 10.84
C ARG A 72 -1.54 -20.61 11.59
N GLN A 73 -0.28 -21.07 11.61
CA GLN A 73 0.89 -20.28 11.94
C GLN A 73 1.59 -19.80 10.67
N PHE A 74 2.24 -18.64 10.71
CA PHE A 74 2.96 -18.13 9.54
C PHE A 74 4.09 -19.07 9.08
N ALA A 75 4.74 -19.76 10.01
CA ALA A 75 5.73 -20.80 9.71
C ALA A 75 5.19 -21.96 8.84
N GLU A 76 3.87 -22.14 8.74
CA GLU A 76 3.21 -23.14 7.91
C GLU A 76 2.92 -22.62 6.48
N LEU A 77 3.25 -21.36 6.15
CA LEU A 77 3.08 -20.80 4.80
C LEU A 77 3.65 -21.71 3.69
N PRO A 78 4.83 -22.34 3.82
CA PRO A 78 5.36 -23.24 2.79
C PRO A 78 4.45 -24.44 2.50
N GLU A 79 3.57 -24.85 3.41
CA GLU A 79 2.62 -25.95 3.21
C GLU A 79 1.44 -25.56 2.31
N LEU A 80 1.17 -24.26 2.16
CA LEU A 80 0.03 -23.72 1.42
C LEU A 80 0.36 -23.33 -0.04
N LEU A 81 1.61 -23.52 -0.45
CA LEU A 81 2.13 -23.19 -1.78
C LEU A 81 2.63 -24.44 -2.50
N GLU A 82 2.65 -24.45 -3.83
CA GLU A 82 3.07 -25.60 -4.63
C GLU A 82 4.43 -25.36 -5.31
N THR A 83 5.18 -26.43 -5.54
CA THR A 83 6.46 -26.33 -6.26
C THR A 83 6.27 -25.66 -7.63
N GLY A 84 7.13 -24.67 -7.94
CA GLY A 84 7.04 -23.87 -9.15
C GLY A 84 6.25 -22.57 -8.99
N ASP A 85 5.51 -22.38 -7.90
CA ASP A 85 4.87 -21.10 -7.58
C ASP A 85 5.88 -19.96 -7.45
N LEU A 86 5.42 -18.73 -7.65
CA LEU A 86 6.24 -17.51 -7.61
C LEU A 86 5.76 -16.57 -6.51
N ILE A 87 6.66 -16.26 -5.58
CA ILE A 87 6.46 -15.19 -4.61
C ILE A 87 7.07 -13.88 -5.14
N VAL A 88 6.28 -12.82 -5.16
CA VAL A 88 6.73 -11.48 -5.54
C VAL A 88 6.78 -10.56 -4.34
N PHE A 89 7.94 -9.98 -4.08
CA PHE A 89 8.21 -9.07 -2.98
C PHE A 89 8.40 -7.62 -3.44
N ASN A 90 8.21 -6.67 -2.52
CA ASN A 90 8.71 -5.31 -2.68
C ASN A 90 10.14 -5.22 -2.11
N ASP A 91 11.13 -4.88 -2.94
CA ASP A 91 12.56 -4.80 -2.60
C ASP A 91 12.99 -3.47 -1.95
N THR A 92 12.02 -2.60 -1.68
CA THR A 92 12.29 -1.25 -1.18
C THR A 92 12.94 -1.24 0.20
N LYS A 93 13.93 -0.36 0.38
CA LYS A 93 14.58 -0.08 1.66
C LYS A 93 13.88 1.06 2.39
N VAL A 94 13.65 0.94 3.69
CA VAL A 94 13.06 2.04 4.48
C VAL A 94 14.19 3.00 4.89
N MET A 95 14.01 4.29 4.67
CA MET A 95 14.92 5.30 5.19
C MET A 95 14.44 5.86 6.53
N LYS A 96 15.39 6.29 7.34
CA LYS A 96 15.18 7.12 8.53
C LYS A 96 14.78 8.55 8.13
N ALA A 97 13.64 8.67 7.45
CA ALA A 97 13.18 9.89 6.80
C ALA A 97 12.71 10.99 7.76
N ARG A 98 12.56 10.69 9.06
CA ARG A 98 11.97 11.62 10.03
C ARG A 98 13.06 12.41 10.75
N LEU A 99 13.00 13.73 10.64
CA LEU A 99 13.94 14.67 11.27
C LEU A 99 13.20 15.64 12.19
N PHE A 100 13.80 15.94 13.33
CA PHE A 100 13.30 16.94 14.28
C PHE A 100 14.23 18.14 14.34
N GLY A 101 13.66 19.32 14.58
CA GLY A 101 14.45 20.54 14.71
C GLY A 101 13.63 21.78 15.01
N GLN A 102 14.12 22.91 14.54
CA GLN A 102 13.50 24.22 14.72
C GLN A 102 13.66 25.10 13.50
N LYS A 103 12.74 26.05 13.34
CA LYS A 103 12.92 27.19 12.44
C LYS A 103 14.02 28.11 12.99
N ASP A 104 14.61 28.93 12.14
CA ASP A 104 15.46 30.08 12.52
C ASP A 104 14.86 30.97 13.64
N THR A 105 13.54 31.08 13.68
CA THR A 105 12.74 31.78 14.71
C THR A 105 12.62 31.05 16.05
N GLY A 106 13.17 29.83 16.17
CA GLY A 106 13.10 28.99 17.37
C GLY A 106 11.83 28.12 17.49
N GLY A 107 10.88 28.25 16.57
CA GLY A 107 9.68 27.41 16.57
C GLY A 107 9.98 25.97 16.15
N LYS A 108 9.58 24.98 16.95
CA LYS A 108 9.78 23.55 16.66
C LYS A 108 9.19 23.13 15.31
N VAL A 109 9.90 22.25 14.62
CA VAL A 109 9.48 21.65 13.36
C VAL A 109 9.85 20.17 13.34
N GLU A 110 9.02 19.39 12.68
CA GLU A 110 9.30 18.02 12.27
C GLU A 110 9.19 17.94 10.76
N VAL A 111 10.16 17.26 10.14
CA VAL A 111 10.27 17.08 8.70
C VAL A 111 10.28 15.59 8.42
N LEU A 112 9.40 15.13 7.53
CA LEU A 112 9.40 13.79 6.98
C LEU A 112 9.77 13.88 5.51
N VAL A 113 10.95 13.36 5.16
CA VAL A 113 11.46 13.34 3.79
C VAL A 113 10.74 12.24 3.00
N GLU A 114 10.00 12.62 1.97
CA GLU A 114 9.22 11.67 1.19
C GLU A 114 9.96 11.20 -0.05
N ARG A 115 10.49 12.15 -0.83
CA ARG A 115 11.14 11.86 -2.10
C ARG A 115 12.30 12.80 -2.33
N LEU A 116 13.47 12.24 -2.61
CA LEU A 116 14.60 12.98 -3.17
C LEU A 116 14.37 13.16 -4.67
N THR A 117 14.66 14.33 -5.21
CA THR A 117 14.37 14.62 -6.62
C THR A 117 15.39 15.58 -7.22
N ASP A 118 15.80 15.26 -8.44
CA ASP A 118 16.61 16.10 -9.32
C ASP A 118 15.76 16.65 -10.49
N ASP A 119 14.44 16.53 -10.41
CA ASP A 119 13.54 17.05 -11.44
C ASP A 119 13.64 18.57 -11.49
N ILE A 120 13.78 19.11 -12.71
CA ILE A 120 13.92 20.55 -12.93
C ILE A 120 12.69 21.32 -12.44
N GLU A 121 11.51 20.68 -12.46
CA GLU A 121 10.26 21.25 -11.95
C GLU A 121 10.33 21.56 -10.44
N PHE A 122 10.98 20.70 -9.66
CA PHE A 122 11.07 20.85 -8.20
C PHE A 122 12.36 21.52 -7.73
N THR A 123 13.42 21.45 -8.54
CA THR A 123 14.74 22.02 -8.19
C THR A 123 14.86 23.50 -8.53
N THR A 124 13.95 24.06 -9.32
CA THR A 124 13.98 25.47 -9.70
C THR A 124 12.94 26.27 -8.91
N ASP A 125 13.37 27.35 -8.24
CA ASP A 125 12.44 28.24 -7.53
C ASP A 125 11.72 29.24 -8.47
N GLU A 126 10.79 30.01 -7.91
CA GLU A 126 10.00 31.02 -8.65
C GLU A 126 10.85 32.10 -9.34
N ASP A 127 12.07 32.34 -8.85
CA ASP A 127 13.03 33.30 -9.41
C ASP A 127 13.93 32.67 -10.50
N GLY A 128 13.73 31.39 -10.82
CA GLY A 128 14.50 30.66 -11.83
C GLY A 128 15.86 30.15 -11.33
N LYS A 129 16.11 30.17 -10.02
CA LYS A 129 17.35 29.64 -9.44
C LYS A 129 17.21 28.14 -9.22
N VAL A 130 18.21 27.39 -9.70
CA VAL A 130 18.33 25.95 -9.48
C VAL A 130 18.99 25.69 -8.12
N HIS A 131 18.43 24.74 -7.37
CA HIS A 131 18.89 24.29 -6.07
C HIS A 131 19.31 22.82 -6.14
N ASP A 132 20.38 22.49 -5.41
CA ASP A 132 20.85 21.12 -5.26
C ASP A 132 20.22 20.45 -4.02
N ASN A 133 20.32 19.11 -3.97
CA ASN A 133 19.87 18.26 -2.86
C ASN A 133 18.42 18.55 -2.44
N VAL A 134 17.51 18.51 -3.40
CA VAL A 134 16.10 18.86 -3.18
C VAL A 134 15.30 17.63 -2.78
N ALA A 135 14.40 17.81 -1.82
CA ALA A 135 13.45 16.79 -1.44
C ALA A 135 12.04 17.36 -1.24
N LEU A 136 11.05 16.55 -1.61
CA LEU A 136 9.66 16.74 -1.22
C LEU A 136 9.46 16.19 0.18
N CYS A 137 8.88 17.01 1.06
CA CYS A 137 8.76 16.71 2.48
C CYS A 137 7.37 17.05 3.03
N HIS A 138 6.90 16.27 3.99
CA HIS A 138 5.87 16.72 4.91
C HIS A 138 6.51 17.50 6.07
N VAL A 139 5.94 18.65 6.40
CA VAL A 139 6.45 19.51 7.48
C VAL A 139 5.36 19.78 8.50
N ARG A 140 5.58 19.35 9.74
CA ARG A 140 4.68 19.60 10.88
C ARG A 140 5.27 20.71 11.76
N ALA A 141 4.55 21.83 11.87
CA ALA A 141 4.88 22.96 12.72
C ALA A 141 3.61 23.74 13.10
N SER A 142 3.61 24.45 14.24
CA SER A 142 2.46 25.27 14.65
C SER A 142 2.13 26.39 13.66
N LYS A 143 3.15 26.93 13.00
CA LYS A 143 3.03 27.81 11.83
C LYS A 143 3.98 27.29 10.77
N ALA A 144 3.43 26.99 9.59
CA ALA A 144 4.19 26.49 8.46
C ALA A 144 5.35 27.43 8.11
N PRO A 145 6.52 26.89 7.70
CA PRO A 145 7.62 27.72 7.24
C PRO A 145 7.24 28.50 5.98
N LYS A 146 7.77 29.73 5.89
CA LYS A 146 7.60 30.59 4.72
C LYS A 146 8.65 30.28 3.66
N LEU A 147 8.39 30.69 2.42
CA LEU A 147 9.39 30.68 1.36
C LEU A 147 10.67 31.42 1.81
N GLY A 148 11.84 30.84 1.53
CA GLY A 148 13.15 31.33 1.94
C GLY A 148 13.49 31.11 3.42
N GLN A 149 12.59 30.54 4.23
CA GLN A 149 12.86 30.31 5.65
C GLN A 149 13.82 29.13 5.86
N THR A 150 14.82 29.34 6.70
CA THR A 150 15.78 28.30 7.11
C THR A 150 15.22 27.43 8.23
N LEU A 151 15.41 26.12 8.09
CA LEU A 151 15.18 25.10 9.11
C LEU A 151 16.52 24.53 9.57
N LEU A 152 16.66 24.40 10.89
CA LEU A 152 17.80 23.79 11.57
C LEU A 152 17.32 22.45 12.16
N LEU A 153 17.68 21.35 11.50
CA LEU A 153 17.29 19.99 11.86
C LEU A 153 18.45 19.27 12.57
N ALA A 154 18.13 18.18 13.27
CA ALA A 154 19.10 17.36 14.01
C ALA A 154 20.02 18.19 14.91
N ASN A 155 19.44 19.06 15.75
CA ASN A 155 20.16 20.00 16.62
C ASN A 155 21.12 20.95 15.88
N GLY A 156 20.80 21.31 14.63
CA GLY A 156 21.59 22.24 13.82
C GLY A 156 22.68 21.58 12.97
N ASN A 157 22.79 20.24 12.98
CA ASN A 157 23.71 19.53 12.10
C ASN A 157 23.24 19.53 10.64
N ILE A 158 21.94 19.68 10.41
CA ILE A 158 21.33 19.71 9.08
C ILE A 158 20.66 21.07 8.90
N GLU A 159 21.01 21.75 7.80
CA GLU A 159 20.44 23.04 7.41
C GLU A 159 19.73 22.88 6.07
N CYS A 160 18.47 23.31 6.00
CA CYS A 160 17.71 23.37 4.75
C CYS A 160 16.85 24.63 4.65
N VAL A 161 16.49 24.97 3.42
CA VAL A 161 15.68 26.15 3.10
C VAL A 161 14.39 25.71 2.43
N MET A 162 13.28 26.33 2.82
CA MET A 162 12.00 26.18 2.15
C MET A 162 12.00 26.93 0.81
N ILE A 163 12.02 26.21 -0.31
CA ILE A 163 12.15 26.79 -1.65
C ILE A 163 10.86 26.75 -2.48
N GLY A 164 9.83 26.03 -2.03
CA GLY A 164 8.56 25.96 -2.76
C GLY A 164 7.55 25.01 -2.15
N ARG A 165 6.38 24.91 -2.78
CA ARG A 165 5.35 23.93 -2.44
C ARG A 165 4.88 23.19 -3.69
N HIS A 166 4.56 21.92 -3.51
CA HIS A 166 3.89 21.12 -4.52
C HIS A 166 2.75 20.37 -3.83
N GLU A 167 1.51 20.71 -4.17
CA GLU A 167 0.31 20.22 -3.48
C GLU A 167 0.40 20.40 -1.94
N ASN A 168 0.44 19.29 -1.20
CA ASN A 168 0.53 19.25 0.25
C ASN A 168 1.97 19.15 0.79
N LEU A 169 2.96 19.13 -0.11
CA LEU A 169 4.37 18.93 0.19
C LEU A 169 5.15 20.24 0.19
N PHE A 170 6.15 20.29 1.06
CA PHE A 170 7.14 21.34 1.14
C PHE A 170 8.35 20.91 0.32
N ILE A 171 8.84 21.79 -0.53
CA ILE A 171 10.07 21.58 -1.30
C ILE A 171 11.20 22.19 -0.47
N LEU A 172 12.10 21.34 0.02
CA LEU A 172 13.24 21.74 0.83
C LEU A 172 14.53 21.50 0.04
N SER A 173 15.39 22.51 -0.05
CA SER A 173 16.77 22.36 -0.50
C SER A 173 17.68 22.20 0.70
N PHE A 174 18.45 21.11 0.71
CA PHE A 174 19.40 20.81 1.76
C PHE A 174 20.79 21.29 1.38
N LYS A 175 21.53 21.81 2.36
CA LYS A 175 22.89 22.31 2.14
C LYS A 175 23.87 21.24 1.64
N ASN A 176 23.67 20.00 2.07
CA ASN A 176 24.46 18.83 1.71
C ASN A 176 23.54 17.71 1.20
N PRO A 177 24.08 16.68 0.50
CA PRO A 177 23.35 15.46 0.20
C PRO A 177 22.77 14.85 1.48
N ILE A 178 21.45 14.63 1.51
CA ILE A 178 20.74 14.33 2.76
C ILE A 178 20.80 12.85 3.17
N LEU A 179 21.07 11.92 2.25
CA LEU A 179 21.03 10.48 2.57
C LEU A 179 21.97 10.06 3.72
N PRO A 180 23.25 10.50 3.76
CA PRO A 180 24.12 10.23 4.90
C PRO A 180 23.58 10.82 6.22
N ASP A 181 23.03 12.03 6.15
CA ASP A 181 22.47 12.72 7.31
C ASP A 181 21.20 12.02 7.84
N LEU A 182 20.35 11.50 6.96
CA LEU A 182 19.19 10.69 7.35
C LEU A 182 19.62 9.41 8.08
N GLU A 183 20.61 8.71 7.56
CA GLU A 183 21.10 7.48 8.20
C GLU A 183 21.65 7.75 9.60
N GLN A 184 22.33 8.89 9.79
CA GLN A 184 22.97 9.26 11.04
C GLN A 184 22.01 9.88 12.07
N TYR A 185 21.11 10.77 11.64
CA TYR A 185 20.31 11.61 12.53
C TYR A 185 18.80 11.40 12.42
N GLY A 186 18.35 10.68 11.41
CA GLY A 186 16.94 10.42 11.20
C GLY A 186 16.37 9.39 12.16
N GLU A 187 15.06 9.45 12.36
CA GLU A 187 14.25 8.40 12.95
C GLU A 187 13.49 7.64 11.87
N LEU A 188 13.23 6.35 12.11
CA LEU A 188 12.33 5.59 11.27
C LEU A 188 10.90 6.16 11.38
N PRO A 189 10.26 6.48 10.25
CA PRO A 189 8.86 6.89 10.22
C PRO A 189 7.93 5.67 10.41
N ILE A 190 7.72 5.27 11.66
CA ILE A 190 6.72 4.27 11.98
C ILE A 190 5.29 4.84 11.82
N PRO A 191 4.29 3.99 11.53
CA PRO A 191 2.92 4.44 11.30
C PRO A 191 2.36 5.18 12.52
N PRO A 192 1.55 6.25 12.32
CA PRO A 192 1.08 7.08 13.42
C PRO A 192 0.22 6.33 14.45
N TYR A 193 -0.49 5.28 14.03
CA TYR A 193 -1.34 4.46 14.90
C TYR A 193 -0.53 3.56 15.87
N PHE A 194 0.80 3.48 15.75
CA PHE A 194 1.63 2.89 16.81
C PHE A 194 1.63 3.74 18.08
N GLU A 195 1.32 5.04 17.98
CA GLU A 195 1.20 5.98 19.11
C GLU A 195 2.46 6.05 20.00
N ARG A 196 3.62 5.80 19.39
CA ARG A 196 4.94 5.86 20.03
C ARG A 196 5.99 6.34 19.04
N HIS A 197 7.18 6.63 19.54
CA HIS A 197 8.37 6.83 18.72
C HIS A 197 9.00 5.48 18.36
N ALA A 198 9.75 5.46 17.26
CA ALA A 198 10.53 4.29 16.89
C ALA A 198 11.61 4.02 17.95
N ASP A 199 11.81 2.76 18.28
CA ASP A 199 12.87 2.29 19.18
C ASP A 199 13.89 1.41 18.42
N GLU A 200 14.90 0.91 19.14
CA GLU A 200 15.95 0.08 18.56
C GLU A 200 15.42 -1.19 17.89
N THR A 201 14.30 -1.73 18.38
CA THR A 201 13.63 -2.90 17.80
C THR A 201 13.10 -2.57 16.41
N ASP A 202 12.54 -1.38 16.21
CA ASP A 202 11.98 -0.98 14.90
C ASP A 202 13.08 -0.84 13.84
N ASN A 203 14.29 -0.41 14.22
CA ASN A 203 15.44 -0.34 13.31
C ASN A 203 15.76 -1.69 12.65
N ILE A 204 15.43 -2.78 13.32
CA ILE A 204 15.63 -4.15 12.83
C ILE A 204 14.33 -4.70 12.25
N ARG A 205 13.21 -4.51 12.95
CA ARG A 205 11.93 -5.18 12.67
C ARG A 205 11.04 -4.46 11.67
N TYR A 206 11.22 -3.15 11.48
CA TYR A 206 10.51 -2.37 10.46
C TYR A 206 11.27 -2.33 9.12
N GLN A 207 12.22 -3.24 8.93
CA GLN A 207 12.92 -3.47 7.67
C GLN A 207 12.70 -4.92 7.23
N THR A 208 12.52 -5.13 5.93
CA THR A 208 12.44 -6.47 5.34
C THR A 208 13.82 -7.12 5.25
N VAL A 209 13.86 -8.46 5.27
CA VAL A 209 15.10 -9.24 5.15
C VAL A 209 15.67 -9.26 3.73
N PHE A 210 14.91 -8.83 2.72
CA PHE A 210 15.26 -8.88 1.30
C PHE A 210 15.24 -7.50 0.61
N HIS A 211 15.41 -6.43 1.37
CA HIS A 211 15.56 -5.11 0.76
C HIS A 211 16.87 -5.03 -0.03
N ASP A 212 16.85 -4.31 -1.15
CA ASP A 212 18.05 -4.02 -1.92
C ASP A 212 18.73 -2.75 -1.36
N PRO A 213 19.96 -2.84 -0.82
CA PRO A 213 20.68 -1.69 -0.28
C PRO A 213 20.97 -0.59 -1.31
N ALA A 214 20.94 -0.92 -2.61
CA ALA A 214 21.22 0.01 -3.69
C ALA A 214 19.97 0.76 -4.21
N LYS A 215 18.75 0.34 -3.80
CA LYS A 215 17.51 1.02 -4.22
C LYS A 215 17.29 2.31 -3.45
N LEU A 216 16.62 3.25 -4.11
CA LEU A 216 16.10 4.46 -3.47
C LEU A 216 15.20 4.07 -2.29
N ALA A 217 15.36 4.80 -1.20
CA ALA A 217 14.66 4.47 0.02
C ALA A 217 13.20 4.96 -0.01
N SER A 218 12.34 4.31 0.76
CA SER A 218 10.93 4.67 0.96
C SER A 218 10.69 5.08 2.39
N VAL A 219 9.58 5.80 2.58
CA VAL A 219 9.07 6.21 3.86
C VAL A 219 8.47 5.04 4.63
N ALA A 220 7.96 3.99 3.98
CA ALA A 220 7.26 2.91 4.70
C ALA A 220 7.73 1.52 4.30
N ALA A 221 7.67 0.61 5.27
CA ALA A 221 7.98 -0.79 5.05
C ALA A 221 6.82 -1.51 4.33
N PRO A 222 7.10 -2.46 3.43
CA PRO A 222 6.08 -3.38 2.93
C PRO A 222 5.72 -4.37 4.04
N THR A 223 4.77 -4.01 4.90
CA THR A 223 4.65 -4.65 6.22
C THR A 223 4.20 -6.11 6.24
N ALA A 224 3.57 -6.63 5.17
CA ALA A 224 3.27 -8.06 5.03
C ALA A 224 4.54 -8.91 4.88
N SER A 225 5.64 -8.31 4.41
CA SER A 225 6.94 -8.96 4.29
C SER A 225 7.64 -9.17 5.64
N LEU A 226 7.18 -8.52 6.71
CA LEU A 226 7.89 -8.53 8.00
C LEU A 226 7.76 -9.86 8.74
N HIS A 227 6.83 -10.73 8.33
CA HIS A 227 6.61 -12.07 8.87
C HIS A 227 7.66 -13.10 8.41
N PHE A 228 8.36 -12.84 7.30
CA PHE A 228 9.38 -13.73 6.77
C PHE A 228 10.68 -13.63 7.57
N ASP A 229 11.19 -14.78 8.03
CA ASP A 229 12.57 -14.94 8.47
C ASP A 229 13.34 -15.89 7.53
N ASP A 230 14.64 -16.00 7.78
CA ASP A 230 15.54 -16.83 6.97
C ASP A 230 15.12 -18.30 6.96
N LYS A 231 14.48 -18.79 8.03
CA LYS A 231 14.02 -20.19 8.13
C LYS A 231 12.87 -20.44 7.15
N VAL A 232 11.85 -19.60 7.16
CA VAL A 232 10.71 -19.73 6.23
C VAL A 232 11.17 -19.53 4.78
N LEU A 233 12.06 -18.57 4.53
CA LEU A 233 12.60 -18.34 3.19
C LEU A 233 13.39 -19.55 2.67
N GLN A 234 14.20 -20.18 3.52
CA GLN A 234 14.93 -21.40 3.14
C GLN A 234 13.97 -22.55 2.85
N GLN A 235 12.92 -22.75 3.65
CA GLN A 235 11.90 -23.79 3.42
C GLN A 235 11.18 -23.59 2.08
N LEU A 236 10.86 -22.35 1.71
CA LEU A 236 10.27 -22.02 0.41
C LEU A 236 11.23 -22.34 -0.73
N ALA A 237 12.51 -21.95 -0.60
CA ALA A 237 13.53 -22.26 -1.60
C ALA A 237 13.73 -23.78 -1.77
N ASP A 238 13.82 -24.52 -0.66
CA ASP A 238 13.99 -25.98 -0.66
C ASP A 238 12.78 -26.70 -1.29
N LYS A 239 11.57 -26.14 -1.17
CA LYS A 239 10.35 -26.64 -1.82
C LYS A 239 10.31 -26.34 -3.32
N GLY A 240 11.20 -25.48 -3.83
CA GLY A 240 11.23 -25.05 -5.22
C GLY A 240 10.25 -23.93 -5.53
N ILE A 241 9.98 -23.05 -4.56
CA ILE A 241 9.23 -21.81 -4.76
C ILE A 241 10.19 -20.77 -5.35
N ASN A 242 9.77 -20.12 -6.43
CA ASN A 242 10.51 -19.05 -7.06
C ASN A 242 10.28 -17.72 -6.33
N THR A 243 11.26 -16.82 -6.39
CA THR A 243 11.14 -15.45 -5.83
C THR A 243 11.47 -14.41 -6.88
N ALA A 244 10.68 -13.35 -6.94
CA ALA A 244 10.98 -12.17 -7.75
C ALA A 244 10.64 -10.88 -7.00
N TYR A 245 11.04 -9.74 -7.58
CA TYR A 245 10.99 -8.45 -6.92
C TYR A 245 10.38 -7.38 -7.80
N VAL A 246 9.61 -6.49 -7.17
CA VAL A 246 9.19 -5.19 -7.71
C VAL A 246 9.67 -4.11 -6.76
N THR A 247 9.70 -2.86 -7.23
CA THR A 247 9.95 -1.70 -6.39
C THR A 247 8.69 -0.84 -6.35
N LEU A 248 8.22 -0.46 -5.15
CA LEU A 248 7.27 0.65 -4.95
C LEU A 248 7.79 1.56 -3.85
N HIS A 249 8.01 2.82 -4.19
CA HIS A 249 8.32 3.84 -3.19
C HIS A 249 7.03 4.28 -2.53
N VAL A 250 6.79 3.72 -1.35
CA VAL A 250 5.64 4.08 -0.52
C VAL A 250 5.88 5.48 0.06
N GLY A 251 4.98 6.40 -0.26
CA GLY A 251 4.98 7.77 0.25
C GLY A 251 4.39 7.85 1.65
N ALA A 252 4.31 9.05 2.22
CA ALA A 252 3.61 9.21 3.50
C ALA A 252 2.08 9.25 3.34
N GLY A 253 1.58 9.52 2.12
CA GLY A 253 0.17 9.51 1.76
C GLY A 253 -0.52 8.16 1.93
N THR A 254 0.21 7.05 1.96
CA THR A 254 -0.33 5.68 2.09
C THR A 254 -1.07 5.44 3.40
N PHE A 255 -0.81 6.23 4.43
CA PHE A 255 -1.50 6.16 5.73
C PHE A 255 -2.71 7.09 5.82
N ALA A 256 -3.01 7.88 4.78
CA ALA A 256 -4.12 8.82 4.82
C ALA A 256 -5.48 8.09 4.81
N PRO A 257 -6.43 8.49 5.66
CA PRO A 257 -7.78 7.92 5.63
C PRO A 257 -8.53 8.32 4.35
N VAL A 258 -9.47 7.49 3.92
CA VAL A 258 -10.42 7.85 2.87
C VAL A 258 -11.31 8.99 3.37
N LYS A 259 -11.35 10.11 2.63
CA LYS A 259 -12.06 11.33 3.02
C LYS A 259 -13.43 11.51 2.34
N THR A 260 -13.83 10.58 1.47
CA THR A 260 -15.03 10.68 0.63
C THR A 260 -15.98 9.53 0.92
N ASP A 261 -17.28 9.79 1.03
CA ASP A 261 -18.27 8.74 1.34
C ASP A 261 -18.48 7.75 0.17
N ASN A 262 -18.37 8.25 -1.07
CA ASN A 262 -18.43 7.44 -2.29
C ASN A 262 -17.00 7.09 -2.75
N LEU A 263 -16.75 5.80 -2.95
CA LEU A 263 -15.46 5.26 -3.40
C LEU A 263 -14.99 5.88 -4.73
N LEU A 264 -15.92 6.14 -5.66
CA LEU A 264 -15.58 6.67 -6.99
C LEU A 264 -15.01 8.09 -6.95
N ASN A 265 -15.17 8.79 -5.83
CA ASN A 265 -14.67 10.15 -5.66
C ASN A 265 -13.31 10.18 -4.94
N HIS A 266 -12.76 9.03 -4.55
CA HIS A 266 -11.48 8.97 -3.85
C HIS A 266 -10.32 9.09 -4.85
N THR A 267 -9.44 10.07 -4.63
CA THR A 267 -8.18 10.19 -5.36
C THR A 267 -7.07 9.49 -4.58
N MET A 268 -6.43 8.51 -5.21
CA MET A 268 -5.25 7.85 -4.65
C MET A 268 -4.02 8.74 -4.77
N HIS A 269 -3.11 8.60 -3.82
CA HIS A 269 -1.78 9.19 -3.95
C HIS A 269 -0.94 8.39 -4.94
N SER A 270 -0.37 9.10 -5.91
CA SER A 270 0.56 8.53 -6.88
C SER A 270 1.88 8.12 -6.21
N GLU A 271 2.32 6.89 -6.47
CA GLU A 271 3.57 6.34 -5.95
C GLU A 271 4.41 5.79 -7.09
N TYR A 272 5.71 6.07 -7.09
CA TYR A 272 6.61 5.55 -8.11
C TYR A 272 6.79 4.04 -7.94
N ALA A 273 6.62 3.31 -9.05
CA ALA A 273 6.71 1.87 -9.14
C ALA A 273 7.63 1.43 -10.29
N ASN A 274 8.19 0.23 -10.13
CA ASN A 274 8.98 -0.44 -11.16
C ASN A 274 8.76 -1.96 -11.10
N LEU A 275 8.36 -2.54 -12.24
CA LEU A 275 8.36 -3.95 -12.56
C LEU A 275 9.51 -4.23 -13.55
N PRO A 276 10.61 -4.87 -13.11
CA PRO A 276 11.72 -5.25 -13.99
C PRO A 276 11.32 -6.34 -15.00
N GLN A 277 11.99 -6.38 -16.16
CA GLN A 277 11.74 -7.39 -17.21
C GLN A 277 11.91 -8.82 -16.69
N ALA A 278 12.95 -9.08 -15.89
CA ALA A 278 13.18 -10.41 -15.32
C ALA A 278 12.01 -10.89 -14.45
N THR A 279 11.37 -9.99 -13.71
CA THR A 279 10.18 -10.31 -12.90
C THR A 279 8.96 -10.55 -13.80
N ALA A 280 8.76 -9.73 -14.84
CA ALA A 280 7.69 -9.94 -15.82
C ALA A 280 7.81 -11.29 -16.54
N ASP A 281 9.03 -11.67 -16.96
CA ASP A 281 9.31 -12.96 -17.61
C ASP A 281 8.98 -14.14 -16.68
N LEU A 282 9.37 -14.06 -15.40
CA LEU A 282 9.06 -15.08 -14.39
C LEU A 282 7.55 -15.19 -14.14
N ILE A 283 6.82 -14.08 -14.07
CA ILE A 283 5.36 -14.07 -13.92
C ILE A 283 4.72 -14.80 -15.11
N ASN A 284 5.08 -14.42 -16.34
CA ASN A 284 4.53 -15.03 -17.56
C ASN A 284 4.86 -16.52 -17.63
N GLN A 285 6.08 -16.91 -17.27
CA GLN A 285 6.50 -18.31 -17.23
C GLN A 285 5.73 -19.11 -16.16
N THR A 286 5.51 -18.53 -14.99
CA THR A 286 4.75 -19.14 -13.89
C THR A 286 3.32 -19.46 -14.34
N HIS A 287 2.62 -18.49 -14.91
CA HIS A 287 1.27 -18.71 -15.45
C HIS A 287 1.25 -19.73 -16.59
N LYS A 288 2.22 -19.67 -17.51
CA LYS A 288 2.34 -20.63 -18.62
C LYS A 288 2.51 -22.07 -18.13
N ASN A 289 3.17 -22.25 -16.99
CA ASN A 289 3.36 -23.56 -16.36
C ASN A 289 2.13 -24.02 -15.54
N GLY A 290 1.12 -23.16 -15.37
CA GLY A 290 -0.06 -23.43 -14.54
C GLY A 290 0.18 -23.24 -13.05
N ASN A 291 1.31 -22.68 -12.66
CA ASN A 291 1.65 -22.34 -11.28
C ASN A 291 1.04 -21.00 -10.86
N LYS A 292 1.13 -20.69 -9.56
CA LYS A 292 0.49 -19.52 -8.96
C LYS A 292 1.47 -18.38 -8.70
N VAL A 293 1.02 -17.15 -8.93
CA VAL A 293 1.73 -15.92 -8.55
C VAL A 293 1.15 -15.37 -7.25
N ILE A 294 2.01 -15.23 -6.24
CA ILE A 294 1.68 -14.78 -4.90
C ILE A 294 2.28 -13.40 -4.66
N ALA A 295 1.43 -12.39 -4.52
CA ALA A 295 1.88 -11.06 -4.12
C ALA A 295 2.02 -10.95 -2.60
N ILE A 296 3.16 -10.42 -2.15
CA ILE A 296 3.42 -10.16 -0.74
C ILE A 296 3.13 -8.69 -0.44
N GLY A 297 1.91 -8.45 0.01
CA GLY A 297 1.38 -7.14 0.37
C GLY A 297 0.65 -6.45 -0.76
N THR A 298 -0.31 -5.61 -0.36
CA THR A 298 -1.15 -4.80 -1.27
C THR A 298 -0.36 -3.85 -2.16
N THR A 299 0.80 -3.38 -1.69
CA THR A 299 1.78 -2.62 -2.48
C THR A 299 2.24 -3.40 -3.71
N VAL A 300 2.65 -4.65 -3.55
CA VAL A 300 3.07 -5.49 -4.68
C VAL A 300 1.91 -5.71 -5.64
N THR A 301 0.72 -6.00 -5.11
CA THR A 301 -0.50 -6.12 -5.92
C THR A 301 -0.73 -4.90 -6.80
N ARG A 302 -0.65 -3.69 -6.23
CA ARG A 302 -0.85 -2.44 -7.00
C ARG A 302 0.18 -2.30 -8.13
N VAL A 303 1.45 -2.63 -7.89
CA VAL A 303 2.48 -2.57 -8.95
C VAL A 303 2.17 -3.56 -10.07
N LEU A 304 1.90 -4.82 -9.72
CA LEU A 304 1.65 -5.88 -10.70
C LEU A 304 0.42 -5.61 -11.54
N GLU A 305 -0.68 -5.22 -10.91
CA GLU A 305 -1.94 -4.93 -11.60
C GLU A 305 -1.88 -3.63 -12.42
N THR A 306 -1.11 -2.63 -11.98
CA THR A 306 -0.84 -1.45 -12.82
C THR A 306 -0.04 -1.83 -14.05
N ALA A 307 1.05 -2.57 -13.88
CA ALA A 307 1.89 -2.99 -14.99
C ALA A 307 1.08 -3.82 -16.00
N TYR A 308 0.20 -4.71 -15.53
CA TYR A 308 -0.71 -5.46 -16.37
C TYR A 308 -1.63 -4.54 -17.19
N GLN A 309 -2.33 -3.60 -16.55
CA GLN A 309 -3.20 -2.65 -17.27
C GLN A 309 -2.46 -1.80 -18.31
N LYS A 310 -1.17 -1.52 -18.08
CA LYS A 310 -0.36 -0.68 -18.97
C LYS A 310 0.33 -1.46 -20.09
N THR A 311 0.58 -2.75 -19.91
CA THR A 311 1.49 -3.50 -20.80
C THR A 311 0.96 -4.84 -21.30
N ALA A 312 -0.12 -5.37 -20.72
CA ALA A 312 -0.63 -6.68 -21.10
C ALA A 312 -0.99 -6.74 -22.59
N ASP A 313 -0.53 -7.80 -23.25
CA ASP A 313 -0.91 -8.11 -24.63
C ASP A 313 -2.23 -8.87 -24.72
N ASP A 314 -2.66 -9.20 -25.94
CA ASP A 314 -3.90 -9.95 -26.20
C ASP A 314 -3.88 -11.37 -25.60
N GLN A 315 -2.70 -11.87 -25.20
CA GLN A 315 -2.50 -13.16 -24.55
C GLN A 315 -2.43 -13.04 -23.02
N GLY A 316 -2.56 -11.83 -22.48
CA GLY A 316 -2.48 -11.56 -21.04
C GLY A 316 -1.07 -11.62 -20.47
N GLN A 317 -0.02 -11.47 -21.30
CA GLN A 317 1.36 -11.45 -20.83
C GLN A 317 1.76 -10.04 -20.40
N VAL A 318 2.34 -9.90 -19.20
CA VAL A 318 2.82 -8.62 -18.68
C VAL A 318 4.25 -8.34 -19.16
N ALA A 319 4.62 -7.07 -19.36
CA ALA A 319 5.99 -6.66 -19.69
C ALA A 319 6.59 -5.74 -18.61
N ALA A 320 7.89 -5.43 -18.73
CA ALA A 320 8.52 -4.45 -17.85
C ALA A 320 7.77 -3.11 -17.89
N TRP A 321 7.66 -2.47 -16.72
CA TRP A 321 6.98 -1.19 -16.60
C TRP A 321 7.58 -0.35 -15.47
N SER A 322 7.68 0.95 -15.66
CA SER A 322 8.04 1.88 -14.60
C SER A 322 7.26 3.19 -14.74
N GLY A 323 6.92 3.80 -13.62
CA GLY A 323 6.17 5.05 -13.59
C GLY A 323 5.37 5.17 -12.29
N ASP A 324 4.59 6.23 -12.20
CA ASP A 324 3.71 6.43 -11.05
C ASP A 324 2.44 5.59 -11.19
N THR A 325 2.03 4.97 -10.07
CA THR A 325 0.73 4.29 -9.94
C THR A 325 -0.14 4.99 -8.91
N ASP A 326 -1.35 5.32 -9.35
CA ASP A 326 -2.48 5.81 -8.55
C ASP A 326 -3.64 4.80 -8.56
N ILE A 327 -3.36 3.53 -8.88
CA ILE A 327 -4.41 2.52 -9.05
C ILE A 327 -5.22 2.37 -7.76
N PHE A 328 -6.54 2.46 -7.91
CA PHE A 328 -7.50 2.18 -6.84
C PHE A 328 -8.20 0.86 -7.11
N ILE A 329 -7.97 -0.13 -6.25
CA ILE A 329 -8.53 -1.48 -6.37
C ILE A 329 -9.68 -1.63 -5.37
N TYR A 330 -10.88 -1.88 -5.87
CA TYR A 330 -12.12 -2.05 -5.10
C TYR A 330 -13.00 -3.13 -5.78
N PRO A 331 -14.05 -3.64 -5.10
CA PRO A 331 -14.87 -4.72 -5.66
C PRO A 331 -15.38 -4.45 -7.09
N GLY A 332 -15.25 -5.47 -7.94
CA GLY A 332 -15.46 -5.36 -9.39
C GLY A 332 -14.15 -5.18 -10.20
N PHE A 333 -13.02 -4.95 -9.52
CA PHE A 333 -11.70 -4.97 -10.17
C PHE A 333 -11.35 -6.36 -10.71
N LYS A 334 -10.82 -6.41 -11.94
CA LYS A 334 -10.36 -7.66 -12.56
C LYS A 334 -8.85 -7.78 -12.42
N PHE A 335 -8.41 -8.77 -11.64
CA PHE A 335 -7.00 -9.08 -11.44
C PHE A 335 -6.46 -9.86 -12.64
N GLY A 336 -5.37 -9.35 -13.23
CA GLY A 336 -4.70 -9.95 -14.37
C GLY A 336 -3.44 -10.74 -14.01
N VAL A 337 -2.84 -10.47 -12.85
CA VAL A 337 -1.54 -11.06 -12.49
C VAL A 337 -1.63 -11.99 -11.29
N ILE A 338 -2.23 -11.56 -10.19
CA ILE A 338 -2.08 -12.31 -8.93
C ILE A 338 -3.12 -13.41 -8.77
N ASP A 339 -2.68 -14.56 -8.25
CA ASP A 339 -3.53 -15.70 -7.88
C ASP A 339 -3.76 -15.79 -6.37
N LYS A 340 -2.75 -15.42 -5.57
CA LYS A 340 -2.83 -15.33 -4.12
C LYS A 340 -2.27 -14.00 -3.61
N LEU A 341 -2.80 -13.54 -2.49
CA LEU A 341 -2.35 -12.33 -1.80
C LEU A 341 -2.03 -12.66 -0.35
N LEU A 342 -0.78 -12.50 0.05
CA LEU A 342 -0.39 -12.46 1.45
C LEU A 342 -0.40 -11.01 1.94
N THR A 343 -1.16 -10.71 2.99
CA THR A 343 -1.27 -9.34 3.53
C THR A 343 -1.50 -9.34 5.04
N ASN A 344 -1.53 -8.16 5.64
CA ASN A 344 -1.92 -7.98 7.06
C ASN A 344 -3.43 -7.75 7.17
N PHE A 345 -3.96 -7.70 8.39
CA PHE A 345 -5.30 -7.18 8.64
C PHE A 345 -5.32 -5.63 8.57
N HIS A 346 -6.37 -5.07 7.96
CA HIS A 346 -6.46 -3.67 7.55
C HIS A 346 -7.52 -2.87 8.32
N LEU A 347 -7.40 -1.53 8.33
CA LEU A 347 -8.28 -0.67 9.11
C LEU A 347 -9.72 -0.75 8.56
N PRO A 348 -10.75 -0.63 9.41
CA PRO A 348 -12.08 -0.37 8.91
C PRO A 348 -12.06 0.89 8.03
N LYS A 349 -12.89 0.92 6.98
CA LYS A 349 -13.02 2.05 6.06
C LYS A 349 -11.74 2.40 5.29
N SER A 350 -10.80 1.46 5.16
CA SER A 350 -9.54 1.68 4.43
C SER A 350 -9.59 1.20 2.98
N THR A 351 -8.81 1.85 2.11
CA THR A 351 -8.61 1.40 0.71
C THR A 351 -8.01 0.00 0.64
N LEU A 352 -7.20 -0.39 1.63
CA LEU A 352 -6.62 -1.72 1.70
C LEU A 352 -7.67 -2.80 2.00
N LEU A 353 -8.66 -2.48 2.86
CA LEU A 353 -9.79 -3.38 3.10
C LEU A 353 -10.64 -3.57 1.84
N MET A 354 -10.82 -2.50 1.05
CA MET A 354 -11.52 -2.57 -0.25
C MET A 354 -10.76 -3.44 -1.25
N LEU A 355 -9.42 -3.33 -1.29
CA LEU A 355 -8.58 -4.15 -2.17
C LEU A 355 -8.71 -5.64 -1.84
N VAL A 356 -8.58 -6.03 -0.57
CA VAL A 356 -8.72 -7.45 -0.19
C VAL A 356 -10.15 -7.95 -0.42
N SER A 357 -11.15 -7.08 -0.25
CA SER A 357 -12.55 -7.38 -0.57
C SER A 357 -12.77 -7.58 -2.07
N ALA A 358 -12.07 -6.83 -2.91
CA ALA A 358 -12.07 -7.03 -4.36
C ALA A 358 -11.44 -8.37 -4.74
N PHE A 359 -10.40 -8.78 -4.03
CA PHE A 359 -9.61 -9.96 -4.36
C PHE A 359 -10.26 -11.28 -3.93
N ALA A 360 -10.78 -11.35 -2.70
CA ALA A 360 -11.34 -12.57 -2.12
C ALA A 360 -12.88 -12.55 -2.01
N GLY A 361 -13.52 -11.46 -2.43
CA GLY A 361 -14.95 -11.23 -2.30
C GLY A 361 -15.32 -10.59 -0.95
N LYS A 362 -16.16 -9.55 -0.99
CA LYS A 362 -16.50 -8.74 0.20
C LYS A 362 -17.10 -9.57 1.33
N ARG A 363 -18.07 -10.43 1.04
CA ARG A 363 -18.72 -11.28 2.05
C ARG A 363 -17.71 -12.20 2.75
N ASN A 364 -16.78 -12.77 1.99
CA ASN A 364 -15.77 -13.67 2.53
C ASN A 364 -14.80 -12.92 3.45
N ILE A 365 -14.39 -11.70 3.05
CA ILE A 365 -13.55 -10.83 3.88
C ILE A 365 -14.28 -10.37 5.14
N GLU A 366 -15.56 -9.98 5.06
CA GLU A 366 -16.35 -9.62 6.24
C GLU A 366 -16.40 -10.76 7.26
N GLN A 367 -16.66 -11.99 6.80
CA GLN A 367 -16.68 -13.18 7.65
C GLN A 367 -15.29 -13.47 8.25
N ALA A 368 -14.23 -13.38 7.44
CA ALA A 368 -12.86 -13.56 7.89
C ALA A 368 -12.46 -12.54 8.97
N TYR A 369 -12.84 -11.27 8.82
CA TYR A 369 -12.55 -10.23 9.81
C TYR A 369 -13.38 -10.40 11.09
N GLN A 370 -14.64 -10.83 11.00
CA GLN A 370 -15.44 -11.18 12.17
C GLN A 370 -14.81 -12.34 12.95
N HIS A 371 -14.36 -13.39 12.25
CA HIS A 371 -13.61 -14.50 12.84
C HIS A 371 -12.31 -14.01 13.49
N ALA A 372 -11.56 -13.15 12.80
CA ALA A 372 -10.31 -12.60 13.32
C ALA A 372 -10.50 -11.85 14.64
N VAL A 373 -11.55 -11.03 14.75
CA VAL A 373 -11.90 -10.31 15.98
C VAL A 373 -12.34 -11.28 17.08
N ALA A 374 -13.17 -12.28 16.76
CA ALA A 374 -13.62 -13.30 17.73
C ALA A 374 -12.45 -14.12 18.30
N GLU A 375 -11.52 -14.52 17.44
CA GLU A 375 -10.34 -15.31 17.77
C GLU A 375 -9.14 -14.44 18.21
N LYS A 376 -9.34 -13.14 18.41
CA LYS A 376 -8.34 -12.19 18.95
C LYS A 376 -7.04 -12.16 18.16
N TYR A 377 -7.14 -12.18 16.84
CA TYR A 377 -6.02 -11.89 15.96
C TYR A 377 -5.46 -10.49 16.25
N ARG A 378 -4.17 -10.33 15.98
CA ARG A 378 -3.48 -9.05 16.03
C ARG A 378 -3.59 -8.35 14.67
N PHE A 379 -3.89 -7.06 14.67
CA PHE A 379 -4.13 -6.29 13.46
C PHE A 379 -2.94 -5.37 13.12
N PHE A 380 -2.90 -4.92 11.86
CA PHE A 380 -1.94 -3.95 11.29
C PHE A 380 -0.52 -4.43 11.04
N SER A 381 0.41 -3.49 10.88
CA SER A 381 1.77 -3.71 10.38
C SER A 381 2.59 -4.70 11.19
N TYR A 382 2.36 -4.82 12.49
CA TYR A 382 2.96 -5.82 13.36
C TYR A 382 1.98 -6.90 13.81
N GLY A 383 0.81 -6.96 13.18
CA GLY A 383 -0.24 -7.90 13.49
C GLY A 383 0.10 -9.32 13.03
N ASP A 384 -0.96 -10.07 12.77
CA ASP A 384 -0.93 -11.36 12.13
C ASP A 384 -1.13 -11.20 10.61
N ALA A 385 -0.93 -12.30 9.87
CA ALA A 385 -1.03 -12.33 8.42
C ALA A 385 -2.31 -13.01 7.92
N MET A 386 -2.68 -12.71 6.69
CA MET A 386 -3.70 -13.39 5.91
C MET A 386 -3.11 -13.87 4.59
N LEU A 387 -3.36 -15.12 4.20
CA LEU A 387 -3.17 -15.60 2.83
C LEU A 387 -4.55 -15.77 2.20
N LEU A 388 -4.78 -15.03 1.13
CA LEU A 388 -6.04 -15.04 0.38
C LEU A 388 -5.78 -15.71 -0.96
N GLU A 389 -6.70 -16.54 -1.43
CA GLU A 389 -6.78 -16.93 -2.84
C GLU A 389 -7.85 -16.12 -3.54
N ARG A 390 -7.66 -15.91 -4.85
CA ARG A 390 -8.61 -15.16 -5.66
C ARG A 390 -9.96 -15.86 -5.71
N SER A 391 -11.03 -15.12 -5.42
CA SER A 391 -12.40 -15.56 -5.69
C SER A 391 -12.85 -14.94 -7.01
N ASP A 392 -13.06 -15.76 -8.03
CA ASP A 392 -13.66 -15.28 -9.28
C ASP A 392 -15.12 -14.87 -8.98
N SER A 393 -15.34 -13.57 -8.83
CA SER A 393 -16.66 -12.96 -8.58
C SER A 393 -17.17 -12.27 -9.84
#